data_AF-A0A2T1D853-F1
#
_entry.id   AF-A0A2T1D853-F1
#
_cell.length_a   1.000
_cell.length_b   1.000
_cell.length_c   1.000
_cell.angle_alpha   90.00
_cell.angle_beta   90.00
_cell.angle_gamma   90.00
#
_symmetry.space_group_name_H-M   'P 1'
#
loop_
_entity.id
_entity.type
_entity.pdbx_description
1 polymer ?
#
loop_
_entity_poly.entity_id
_entity_poly.type
_entity_poly.pdbx_seq_one_letter_code
_entity_poly.pdbx_strand_id
1 'polypeptide(L)'
;MEQKRQEGISRLKKQLEEAKDPEELTEHQQAYLKRQQSTLTRLQCLPQRQGKPRYQGQPDIFVGVSIGLINPVTVAVVNVRTGHVLAYRSVRQLLGDNYRLFNRHRQQQQQNALKRHKNQTKGYTHQPSESELGQYVDRLLGKSIIELAQQFQASGIVLPHTQNLREHLAAEINARAERKSDSKQVQNKYAKQARISIHRWSYDRLLTAIRAQAEKADMTTETATQPRQGTPQHKARDVAIAAYHFRQVSSN
;
A
#
# COMPACT_ATOMS: atom_id res chain seq x y z
N MET A 1 -6.50 -20.55 19.54
CA MET A 1 -5.71 -19.94 20.65
C MET A 1 -6.44 -20.08 21.98
N GLU A 2 -7.75 -19.80 22.05
CA GLU A 2 -8.59 -20.01 23.25
C GLU A 2 -8.54 -21.45 23.81
N GLN A 3 -8.64 -22.46 22.95
CA GLN A 3 -8.67 -23.89 23.34
C GLN A 3 -7.36 -24.33 24.01
N LYS A 4 -6.20 -24.03 23.39
CA LYS A 4 -4.88 -24.30 24.00
C LYS A 4 -4.67 -23.61 25.35
N ARG A 5 -5.29 -22.43 25.55
CA ARG A 5 -5.26 -21.71 26.84
C ARG A 5 -6.06 -22.46 27.90
N GLN A 6 -7.28 -22.89 27.57
CA GLN A 6 -8.14 -23.63 28.49
C GLN A 6 -7.51 -24.98 28.89
N GLU A 7 -6.88 -25.67 27.94
CA GLU A 7 -6.10 -26.89 28.19
C GLU A 7 -4.90 -26.64 29.11
N GLY A 8 -4.19 -25.51 28.95
CA GLY A 8 -3.10 -25.13 29.85
C GLY A 8 -3.58 -24.86 31.28
N ILE A 9 -4.70 -24.15 31.43
CA ILE A 9 -5.30 -23.85 32.73
C ILE A 9 -5.78 -25.12 33.44
N SER A 10 -6.44 -26.03 32.72
CA SER A 10 -6.95 -27.28 33.31
C SER A 10 -5.81 -28.21 33.77
N ARG A 11 -4.74 -28.30 32.99
CA ARG A 11 -3.52 -29.05 33.39
C ARG A 11 -2.89 -28.49 34.66
N LEU A 12 -2.77 -27.17 34.76
CA LEU A 12 -2.18 -26.51 35.93
C LEU A 12 -3.04 -26.65 37.19
N LYS A 13 -4.37 -26.57 37.05
CA LYS A 13 -5.30 -26.83 38.16
C LYS A 13 -5.16 -28.25 38.69
N LYS A 14 -5.14 -29.25 37.78
CA LYS A 14 -4.97 -30.65 38.14
C LYS A 14 -3.65 -30.91 38.88
N GLN A 15 -2.54 -30.31 38.41
CA GLN A 15 -1.23 -30.41 39.07
C GLN A 15 -1.19 -29.74 40.46
N LEU A 16 -2.00 -28.71 40.69
CA LEU A 16 -2.12 -28.04 41.99
C LEU A 16 -3.04 -28.82 42.94
N GLU A 17 -4.05 -29.52 42.44
CA GLU A 17 -4.95 -30.40 43.21
C GLU A 17 -4.27 -31.72 43.62
N GLU A 18 -3.37 -32.24 42.78
CA GLU A 18 -2.59 -33.47 43.06
C GLU A 18 -1.39 -33.24 44.00
N ALA A 19 -1.11 -32.00 44.39
CA ALA A 19 -0.01 -31.68 45.30
C ALA A 19 -0.40 -32.01 46.76
N LYS A 20 0.48 -32.74 47.47
CA LYS A 20 0.31 -33.12 48.89
C LYS A 20 0.21 -31.92 49.83
N ASP A 21 -0.26 -32.15 51.05
CA ASP A 21 -0.48 -31.11 52.07
C ASP A 21 0.77 -30.26 52.34
N PRO A 22 0.61 -28.93 52.53
CA PRO A 22 1.69 -27.94 52.63
C PRO A 22 2.76 -28.22 53.70
N GLU A 23 2.43 -29.06 54.69
CA GLU A 23 3.27 -29.39 55.85
C GLU A 23 4.35 -30.46 55.58
N GLU A 24 4.25 -31.24 54.49
CA GLU A 24 5.23 -32.29 54.13
C GLU A 24 6.19 -31.91 52.99
N LEU A 25 6.11 -30.69 52.45
CA LEU A 25 6.84 -30.32 51.24
C LEU A 25 8.24 -29.75 51.52
N THR A 26 9.20 -30.18 50.69
CA THR A 26 10.54 -29.59 50.64
C THR A 26 10.49 -28.15 50.12
N GLU A 27 11.43 -27.30 50.51
CA GLU A 27 11.51 -25.88 50.09
C GLU A 27 11.45 -25.70 48.56
N HIS A 28 12.10 -26.59 47.80
CA HIS A 28 12.05 -26.59 46.34
C HIS A 28 10.65 -26.89 45.76
N GLN A 29 9.88 -27.76 46.42
CA GLN A 29 8.53 -28.12 46.00
C GLN A 29 7.55 -26.98 46.30
N GLN A 30 7.70 -26.32 47.44
CA GLN A 30 6.93 -25.10 47.78
C GLN A 30 7.20 -23.97 46.77
N ALA A 31 8.47 -23.74 46.41
CA ALA A 31 8.84 -22.76 45.39
C ALA A 31 8.24 -23.08 44.00
N TYR A 32 8.19 -24.37 43.64
CA TYR A 32 7.56 -24.83 42.40
C TYR A 32 6.04 -24.57 42.41
N LEU A 33 5.33 -24.91 43.49
CA LEU A 33 3.89 -24.66 43.63
C LEU A 33 3.56 -23.16 43.55
N LYS A 34 4.36 -22.32 44.23
CA LYS A 34 4.21 -20.86 44.16
C LYS A 34 4.37 -20.31 42.74
N ARG A 35 5.30 -20.86 41.95
CA ARG A 35 5.46 -20.52 40.53
C ARG A 35 4.24 -20.96 39.71
N GLN A 36 3.72 -22.16 39.94
CA GLN A 36 2.54 -22.66 39.23
C GLN A 36 1.28 -21.83 39.55
N GLN A 37 1.06 -21.47 40.81
CA GLN A 37 -0.02 -20.56 41.23
C GLN A 37 0.12 -19.18 40.56
N SER A 38 1.33 -18.61 40.52
CA SER A 38 1.56 -17.33 39.82
C SER A 38 1.28 -17.41 38.33
N THR A 39 1.51 -18.57 37.71
CA THR A 39 1.33 -18.80 36.27
C THR A 39 -0.14 -18.98 35.95
N LEU A 40 -0.86 -19.75 36.78
CA LEU A 40 -2.31 -19.89 36.72
C LEU A 40 -3.01 -18.54 36.88
N THR A 41 -2.59 -17.73 37.86
CA THR A 41 -3.14 -16.38 38.08
C THR A 41 -2.91 -15.48 36.87
N ARG A 42 -1.71 -15.52 36.28
CA ARG A 42 -1.39 -14.76 35.06
C ARG A 42 -2.22 -15.20 33.85
N LEU A 43 -2.49 -16.50 33.70
CA LEU A 43 -3.30 -17.03 32.60
C LEU A 43 -4.80 -16.70 32.77
N GLN A 44 -5.28 -16.62 34.01
CA GLN A 44 -6.65 -16.23 34.34
C GLN A 44 -6.86 -14.71 34.22
N CYS A 45 -5.88 -13.92 34.62
CA CYS A 45 -5.93 -12.45 34.62
C CYS A 45 -5.22 -11.83 33.40
N LEU A 46 -5.21 -12.51 32.24
CA LEU A 46 -4.69 -11.89 31.02
C LEU A 46 -5.55 -10.67 30.67
N PRO A 47 -4.95 -9.50 30.40
CA PRO A 47 -5.73 -8.36 29.91
C PRO A 47 -6.44 -8.78 28.64
N GLN A 48 -7.77 -8.60 28.60
CA GLN A 48 -8.51 -8.76 27.37
C GLN A 48 -7.93 -7.79 26.35
N ARG A 49 -7.38 -8.34 25.26
CA ARG A 49 -6.97 -7.54 24.12
C ARG A 49 -8.24 -6.90 23.57
N GLN A 50 -8.47 -5.64 23.91
CA GLN A 50 -9.58 -4.89 23.33
C GLN A 50 -9.38 -4.92 21.81
N GLY A 51 -10.31 -5.58 21.11
CA GLY A 51 -10.33 -5.56 19.65
C GLY A 51 -10.44 -4.11 19.21
N LYS A 52 -9.49 -3.62 18.42
CA LYS A 52 -9.64 -2.29 17.83
C LYS A 52 -10.91 -2.30 16.99
N PRO A 53 -11.81 -1.30 17.13
CA PRO A 53 -12.96 -1.21 16.26
C PRO A 53 -12.46 -1.11 14.82
N ARG A 54 -13.12 -1.81 13.90
CA ARG A 54 -12.80 -1.72 12.47
C ARG A 54 -12.93 -0.26 12.05
N TYR A 55 -12.02 0.21 11.21
CA TYR A 55 -12.08 1.55 10.67
C TYR A 55 -13.43 1.77 9.98
N GLN A 56 -14.13 2.86 10.34
CA GLN A 56 -15.40 3.26 9.75
C GLN A 56 -15.25 4.68 9.19
N GLY A 57 -15.11 4.76 7.86
CA GLY A 57 -15.12 6.03 7.13
C GLY A 57 -16.54 6.40 6.68
N GLN A 58 -16.68 7.62 6.15
CA GLN A 58 -17.90 8.09 5.51
C GLN A 58 -18.13 7.31 4.21
N PRO A 59 -19.31 6.68 4.04
CA PRO A 59 -19.58 5.78 2.92
C PRO A 59 -19.56 6.49 1.55
N ASP A 60 -19.73 7.81 1.53
CA ASP A 60 -19.74 8.61 0.31
C ASP A 60 -18.34 9.10 -0.10
N ILE A 61 -17.32 9.00 0.76
CA ILE A 61 -15.99 9.53 0.46
C ILE A 61 -15.05 8.39 0.07
N PHE A 62 -14.47 8.50 -1.11
CA PHE A 62 -13.47 7.56 -1.61
C PHE A 62 -12.20 8.27 -2.05
N VAL A 63 -11.09 7.56 -1.93
CA VAL A 63 -9.81 8.00 -2.47
C VAL A 63 -9.54 7.25 -3.78
N GLY A 64 -9.57 7.97 -4.89
CA GLY A 64 -9.19 7.45 -6.19
C GLY A 64 -7.71 7.63 -6.46
N VAL A 65 -7.05 6.56 -6.92
CA VAL A 65 -5.64 6.57 -7.33
C VAL A 65 -5.58 6.48 -8.85
N SER A 66 -4.75 7.32 -9.46
CA SER A 66 -4.41 7.21 -10.89
C SER A 66 -2.91 7.05 -11.08
N ILE A 67 -2.57 6.35 -12.15
CA ILE A 67 -1.21 6.17 -12.62
C ILE A 67 -0.98 7.02 -13.87
N GLY A 68 0.13 7.76 -13.86
CA GLY A 68 0.48 8.71 -14.91
C GLY A 68 1.87 8.50 -15.51
N LEU A 69 2.12 9.23 -16.61
CA LEU A 69 3.38 9.22 -17.37
C LEU A 69 4.52 9.95 -16.66
N ILE A 70 4.21 11.10 -16.04
CA ILE A 70 5.20 12.00 -15.42
C ILE A 70 5.33 11.72 -13.93
N ASN A 71 4.18 11.68 -13.25
CA ASN A 71 4.10 11.32 -11.85
C ASN A 71 3.56 9.88 -11.76
N PRO A 72 4.23 8.98 -11.03
CA PRO A 72 3.82 7.58 -10.96
C PRO A 72 2.42 7.42 -10.37
N VAL A 73 2.04 8.31 -9.45
CA VAL A 73 0.71 8.33 -8.81
C VAL A 73 0.17 9.75 -8.67
N THR A 74 -1.13 9.90 -8.89
CA THR A 74 -1.90 11.09 -8.51
C THR A 74 -3.18 10.64 -7.82
N VAL A 75 -3.53 11.33 -6.74
CA VAL A 75 -4.63 10.94 -5.84
C VAL A 75 -5.71 12.01 -5.83
N ALA A 76 -6.97 11.58 -5.81
CA ALA A 76 -8.14 12.41 -5.65
C ALA A 76 -8.98 11.89 -4.49
N VAL A 77 -9.46 12.79 -3.63
CA VAL A 77 -10.47 12.48 -2.61
C VAL A 77 -11.79 13.01 -3.12
N VAL A 78 -12.79 12.13 -3.26
CA VAL A 78 -14.04 12.43 -3.95
C VAL A 78 -15.22 12.02 -3.09
N ASN A 79 -16.23 12.88 -3.01
CA ASN A 79 -17.56 12.48 -2.59
C ASN A 79 -18.26 11.82 -3.80
N VAL A 80 -18.35 10.50 -3.83
CA VAL A 80 -18.81 9.73 -5.00
C VAL A 80 -20.30 9.89 -5.27
N ARG A 81 -21.11 10.22 -4.25
CA ARG A 81 -22.54 10.48 -4.39
C ARG A 81 -22.81 11.77 -5.16
N THR A 82 -22.05 12.83 -4.87
CA THR A 82 -22.18 14.15 -5.54
C THR A 82 -21.26 14.31 -6.75
N GLY A 83 -20.24 13.46 -6.88
CA GLY A 83 -19.15 13.61 -7.84
C GLY A 83 -18.17 14.75 -7.51
N HIS A 84 -18.34 15.43 -6.36
CA HIS A 84 -17.52 16.57 -5.98
C HIS A 84 -16.16 16.14 -5.45
N VAL A 85 -15.10 16.84 -5.87
CA VAL A 85 -13.72 16.53 -5.45
C VAL A 85 -13.33 17.40 -4.27
N LEU A 86 -12.98 16.75 -3.16
CA LEU A 86 -12.56 17.40 -1.92
C LEU A 86 -11.09 17.83 -1.98
N ALA A 87 -10.24 17.00 -2.59
CA ALA A 87 -8.82 17.30 -2.70
C ALA A 87 -8.14 16.55 -3.84
N TYR A 88 -7.14 17.19 -4.44
CA TYR A 88 -6.14 16.53 -5.27
C TYR A 88 -4.78 16.54 -4.56
N ARG A 89 -4.05 15.44 -4.67
CA ARG A 89 -2.68 15.32 -4.15
C ARG A 89 -1.75 14.69 -5.18
N SER A 90 -0.67 15.40 -5.47
CA SER A 90 0.47 14.91 -6.25
C SER A 90 1.48 14.18 -5.35
N VAL A 91 2.39 13.41 -5.94
CA VAL A 91 3.52 12.77 -5.24
C VAL A 91 4.28 13.74 -4.33
N ARG A 92 4.50 14.98 -4.80
CA ARG A 92 5.21 16.00 -4.03
C ARG A 92 4.43 16.42 -2.78
N GLN A 93 3.11 16.56 -2.89
CA GLN A 93 2.25 16.91 -1.76
C GLN A 93 2.05 15.73 -0.80
N LEU A 94 2.03 14.50 -1.31
CA LEU A 94 1.91 13.28 -0.50
C LEU A 94 3.18 13.04 0.34
N LEU A 95 4.35 13.20 -0.26
CA LEU A 95 5.62 12.88 0.42
C LEU A 95 6.18 14.03 1.26
N GLY A 96 5.81 15.29 0.97
CA GLY A 96 6.36 16.45 1.66
C GLY A 96 7.89 16.46 1.63
N ASP A 97 8.53 16.47 2.80
CA ASP A 97 9.99 16.45 2.93
C ASP A 97 10.64 15.18 2.36
N ASN A 98 9.91 14.05 2.42
CA ASN A 98 10.36 12.77 1.86
C ASN A 98 10.40 12.76 0.33
N TYR A 99 9.90 13.81 -0.33
CA TYR A 99 10.00 13.97 -1.78
C TYR A 99 11.47 13.98 -2.28
N ARG A 100 12.42 14.37 -1.41
CA ARG A 100 13.86 14.29 -1.70
C ARG A 100 14.29 12.86 -2.00
N LEU A 101 13.75 11.87 -1.29
CA LEU A 101 14.05 10.45 -1.48
C LEU A 101 13.51 9.94 -2.82
N PHE A 102 12.31 10.39 -3.21
CA PHE A 102 11.75 10.11 -4.54
C PHE A 102 12.66 10.66 -5.66
N ASN A 103 13.14 11.89 -5.53
CA ASN A 103 14.06 12.47 -6.52
C ASN A 103 15.41 11.74 -6.56
N ARG A 104 15.97 11.39 -5.40
CA ARG A 104 17.19 10.60 -5.30
C ARG A 104 17.04 9.25 -6.00
N HIS A 105 15.91 8.56 -5.77
CA HIS A 105 15.60 7.31 -6.47
C HIS A 105 15.57 7.52 -7.99
N ARG A 106 14.89 8.55 -8.49
CA ARG A 106 14.84 8.86 -9.93
C ARG A 106 16.22 9.13 -10.54
N GLN A 107 17.09 9.83 -9.81
CA GLN A 107 18.47 10.07 -10.24
C GLN A 107 19.30 8.78 -10.27
N GLN A 108 19.16 7.93 -9.24
CA GLN A 108 19.83 6.62 -9.19
C GLN A 108 19.39 5.73 -10.35
N GLN A 109 18.11 5.69 -10.70
CA GLN A 109 17.62 4.94 -11.86
C GLN A 109 18.24 5.42 -13.18
N GLN A 110 18.43 6.73 -13.34
CA GLN A 110 19.10 7.28 -14.52
C GLN A 110 20.57 6.87 -14.57
N GLN A 111 21.30 7.02 -13.46
CA GLN A 111 22.70 6.62 -13.36
C GLN A 111 22.89 5.13 -13.58
N ASN A 112 22.02 4.30 -12.99
CA ASN A 112 22.04 2.86 -13.15
C ASN A 112 21.76 2.47 -14.60
N ALA A 113 20.80 3.10 -15.27
CA ALA A 113 20.58 2.86 -16.70
C ALA A 113 21.83 3.17 -17.57
N LEU A 114 22.54 4.27 -17.27
CA LEU A 114 23.80 4.59 -17.96
C LEU A 114 24.89 3.56 -17.67
N LYS A 115 25.02 3.13 -16.40
CA LYS A 115 25.97 2.08 -16.01
C LYS A 115 25.64 0.74 -16.67
N ARG A 116 24.36 0.33 -16.72
CA ARG A 116 23.91 -0.87 -17.41
C ARG A 116 24.30 -0.86 -18.89
N HIS A 117 24.05 0.25 -19.57
CA HIS A 117 24.46 0.41 -20.98
C HIS A 117 25.98 0.26 -21.14
N LYS A 118 26.78 0.94 -20.30
CA LYS A 118 28.25 0.80 -20.32
C LYS A 118 28.70 -0.63 -20.02
N ASN A 119 28.05 -1.30 -19.08
CA ASN A 119 28.36 -2.67 -18.69
C ASN A 119 28.05 -3.66 -19.83
N GLN A 120 26.91 -3.49 -20.50
CA GLN A 120 26.53 -4.28 -21.67
C GLN A 120 27.53 -4.11 -22.81
N THR A 121 27.94 -2.87 -23.12
CA THR A 121 28.95 -2.62 -24.16
C THR A 121 30.33 -3.21 -23.83
N LYS A 122 30.64 -3.39 -22.53
CA LYS A 122 31.91 -3.95 -22.06
C LYS A 122 31.85 -5.45 -21.74
N GLY A 123 30.69 -6.09 -21.89
CA GLY A 123 30.50 -7.51 -21.57
C GLY A 123 30.48 -7.85 -20.08
N TYR A 124 30.24 -6.89 -19.18
CA TYR A 124 30.13 -7.19 -17.74
C TYR A 124 28.82 -7.90 -17.40
N THR A 125 28.89 -8.93 -16.56
CA THR A 125 27.75 -9.72 -16.10
C THR A 125 26.97 -9.04 -14.97
N HIS A 126 27.64 -8.26 -14.11
CA HIS A 126 26.97 -7.57 -13.01
C HIS A 126 26.18 -6.35 -13.48
N GLN A 127 24.91 -6.29 -13.07
CA GLN A 127 24.02 -5.17 -13.33
C GLN A 127 23.66 -4.48 -12.00
N PRO A 128 23.74 -3.14 -11.90
CA PRO A 128 23.34 -2.42 -10.70
C PRO A 128 21.87 -2.67 -10.33
N SER A 129 21.63 -2.96 -9.05
CA SER A 129 20.29 -3.16 -8.48
C SER A 129 19.69 -1.85 -7.97
N GLU A 130 18.36 -1.80 -7.93
CA GLU A 130 17.55 -0.63 -7.54
C GLU A 130 16.55 -0.94 -6.40
N SER A 131 16.55 -2.16 -5.87
CA SER A 131 15.40 -2.73 -5.14
C SER A 131 15.03 -2.00 -3.84
N GLU A 132 16.01 -1.61 -3.02
CA GLU A 132 15.73 -1.18 -1.64
C GLU A 132 15.10 0.22 -1.54
N LEU A 133 15.71 1.23 -2.18
CA LEU A 133 15.20 2.60 -2.12
C LEU A 133 13.84 2.72 -2.80
N GLY A 134 13.64 2.05 -3.94
CA GLY A 134 12.37 2.05 -4.65
C GLY A 134 11.24 1.45 -3.81
N GLN A 135 11.48 0.31 -3.17
CA GLN A 135 10.51 -0.31 -2.26
C GLN A 135 10.20 0.58 -1.04
N TYR A 136 11.20 1.30 -0.53
CA TYR A 136 10.99 2.23 0.58
C TYR A 136 10.13 3.43 0.17
N VAL A 137 10.39 4.02 -1.00
CA VAL A 137 9.58 5.11 -1.56
C VAL A 137 8.13 4.67 -1.81
N ASP A 138 7.92 3.45 -2.32
CA ASP A 138 6.57 2.92 -2.54
C ASP A 138 5.81 2.72 -1.23
N ARG A 139 6.49 2.28 -0.16
CA ARG A 139 5.90 2.19 1.20
C ARG A 139 5.56 3.57 1.76
N LEU A 140 6.42 4.57 1.56
CA LEU A 140 6.14 5.95 1.98
C LEU A 140 4.93 6.53 1.24
N LEU A 141 4.84 6.29 -0.06
CA LEU A 141 3.66 6.66 -0.85
C LEU A 141 2.40 5.98 -0.33
N GLY A 142 2.43 4.65 -0.17
CA GLY A 142 1.32 3.91 0.43
C GLY A 142 0.87 4.51 1.76
N LYS A 143 1.81 4.77 2.68
CA LYS A 143 1.53 5.37 3.99
C LYS A 143 0.85 6.73 3.86
N SER A 144 1.40 7.63 3.05
CA SER A 144 0.84 8.98 2.85
C SER A 144 -0.57 8.96 2.26
N ILE A 145 -0.87 7.98 1.39
CA ILE A 145 -2.21 7.82 0.80
C ILE A 145 -3.22 7.36 1.86
N ILE A 146 -2.83 6.43 2.74
CA ILE A 146 -3.69 6.00 3.84
C ILE A 146 -3.91 7.14 4.84
N GLU A 147 -2.86 7.88 5.20
CA GLU A 147 -2.97 9.05 6.09
C GLU A 147 -3.92 10.10 5.50
N LEU A 148 -3.83 10.36 4.19
CA LEU A 148 -4.79 11.22 3.49
C LEU A 148 -6.21 10.66 3.55
N ALA A 149 -6.38 9.35 3.32
CA ALA A 149 -7.70 8.72 3.36
C ALA A 149 -8.34 8.84 4.76
N GLN A 150 -7.54 8.63 5.82
CA GLN A 150 -7.98 8.81 7.20
C GLN A 150 -8.31 10.26 7.54
N GLN A 151 -7.50 11.22 7.06
CA GLN A 151 -7.75 12.65 7.28
C GLN A 151 -9.12 13.09 6.76
N PHE A 152 -9.53 12.55 5.60
CA PHE A 152 -10.83 12.83 4.99
C PHE A 152 -11.91 11.82 5.38
N GLN A 153 -11.63 10.92 6.32
CA GLN A 153 -12.52 9.84 6.75
C GLN A 153 -13.08 9.04 5.56
N ALA A 154 -12.28 8.78 4.53
CA ALA A 154 -12.74 8.04 3.36
C ALA A 154 -13.10 6.61 3.72
N SER A 155 -14.19 6.06 3.17
CA SER A 155 -14.61 4.68 3.40
C SER A 155 -13.63 3.67 2.81
N GLY A 156 -13.05 3.97 1.65
CA GLY A 156 -12.17 3.05 0.94
C GLY A 156 -11.29 3.73 -0.09
N ILE A 157 -10.37 2.94 -0.64
CA ILE A 157 -9.39 3.38 -1.63
C ILE A 157 -9.60 2.60 -2.91
N VAL A 158 -9.74 3.31 -4.02
CA VAL A 158 -9.94 2.74 -5.34
C VAL A 158 -8.64 2.81 -6.12
N LEU A 159 -8.14 1.65 -6.52
CA LEU A 159 -6.92 1.47 -7.27
C LEU A 159 -7.23 1.22 -8.75
N PRO A 160 -6.39 1.71 -9.68
CA PRO A 160 -6.56 1.43 -11.08
C PRO A 160 -6.18 -0.03 -11.37
N HIS A 161 -6.93 -0.67 -12.27
CA HIS A 161 -6.56 -1.97 -12.78
C HIS A 161 -5.24 -1.89 -13.58
N THR A 162 -4.37 -2.89 -13.42
CA THR A 162 -3.05 -2.91 -14.07
C THR A 162 -3.10 -3.51 -15.48
N GLN A 163 -4.13 -4.32 -15.76
CA GLN A 163 -4.37 -4.87 -17.09
C GLN A 163 -4.65 -3.71 -18.07
N ASN A 164 -3.99 -3.75 -19.22
CA ASN A 164 -4.04 -2.72 -20.28
C ASN A 164 -3.49 -1.34 -19.89
N LEU A 165 -3.00 -1.14 -18.66
CA LEU A 165 -2.42 0.14 -18.23
C LEU A 165 -1.23 0.53 -19.11
N ARG A 166 -0.36 -0.43 -19.45
CA ARG A 166 0.79 -0.18 -20.33
C ARG A 166 0.37 0.27 -21.73
N GLU A 167 -0.67 -0.35 -22.28
CA GLU A 167 -1.21 0.00 -23.60
C GLU A 167 -1.85 1.38 -23.59
N HIS A 168 -2.62 1.69 -22.53
CA HIS A 168 -3.22 3.01 -22.35
C HIS A 168 -2.17 4.11 -22.21
N LEU A 169 -1.12 3.87 -21.43
CA LEU A 169 0.00 4.80 -21.32
C LEU A 169 0.76 4.93 -22.64
N ALA A 170 0.94 3.85 -23.41
CA ALA A 170 1.58 3.91 -24.71
C ALA A 170 0.78 4.72 -25.73
N ALA A 171 -0.55 4.55 -25.76
CA ALA A 171 -1.45 5.36 -26.59
C ALA A 171 -1.41 6.84 -26.18
N GLU A 172 -1.41 7.13 -24.87
CA GLU A 172 -1.30 8.50 -24.36
C GLU A 172 0.05 9.14 -24.75
N ILE A 173 1.15 8.38 -24.71
CA ILE A 173 2.47 8.85 -25.17
C ILE A 173 2.43 9.26 -26.63
N ASN A 174 1.89 8.40 -27.50
CA ASN A 174 1.84 8.66 -28.93
C ASN A 174 0.98 9.90 -29.23
N ALA A 175 -0.20 9.99 -28.62
CA ALA A 175 -1.09 11.15 -28.77
C ALA A 175 -0.48 12.46 -28.22
N ARG A 176 0.40 12.39 -27.21
CA ARG A 176 1.14 13.56 -26.71
C ARG A 176 2.35 13.89 -27.60
N ALA A 177 2.98 12.89 -28.19
CA ALA A 177 4.08 13.08 -29.13
C ALA A 177 3.59 13.85 -30.36
N GLU A 178 2.49 13.39 -30.96
CA GLU A 178 1.83 14.01 -32.12
C GLU A 178 1.44 15.46 -31.84
N ARG A 179 0.80 15.73 -30.69
CA ARG A 179 0.45 17.09 -30.27
C ARG A 179 1.64 18.02 -30.03
N LYS A 180 2.83 17.48 -29.75
CA LYS A 180 3.99 18.28 -29.39
C LYS A 180 4.68 18.89 -30.61
N SER A 181 4.65 18.22 -31.75
CA SER A 181 5.30 18.68 -32.98
C SER A 181 4.86 17.83 -34.16
N ASP A 182 4.81 18.42 -35.34
CA ASP A 182 4.54 17.71 -36.60
C ASP A 182 5.75 16.89 -37.10
N SER A 183 6.94 17.13 -36.55
CA SER A 183 8.15 16.41 -36.94
C SER A 183 8.20 15.01 -36.31
N LYS A 184 8.20 13.97 -37.17
CA LYS A 184 8.33 12.56 -36.78
C LYS A 184 9.56 12.29 -35.89
N GLN A 185 10.67 13.00 -36.11
CA GLN A 185 11.88 12.84 -35.29
C GLN A 185 11.67 13.31 -33.86
N VAL A 186 11.03 14.47 -33.67
CA VAL A 186 10.71 15.03 -32.35
C VAL A 186 9.69 14.15 -31.63
N GLN A 187 8.67 13.68 -32.35
CA GLN A 187 7.67 12.74 -31.84
C GLN A 187 8.34 11.45 -31.32
N ASN A 188 9.18 10.82 -32.14
CA ASN A 188 9.89 9.58 -31.78
C ASN A 188 10.82 9.76 -30.58
N LYS A 189 11.55 10.89 -30.52
CA LYS A 189 12.44 11.21 -29.39
C LYS A 189 11.66 11.37 -28.09
N TYR A 190 10.53 12.09 -28.14
CA TYR A 190 9.65 12.25 -26.99
C TYR A 190 9.06 10.91 -26.54
N ALA A 191 8.52 10.13 -27.47
CA ALA A 191 7.90 8.85 -27.17
C ALA A 191 8.90 7.87 -26.55
N LYS A 192 10.13 7.81 -27.08
CA LYS A 192 11.22 7.01 -26.51
C LYS A 192 11.53 7.40 -25.07
N GLN A 193 11.68 8.70 -24.79
CA GLN A 193 11.96 9.18 -23.43
C GLN A 193 10.81 8.86 -22.46
N ALA A 194 9.56 9.04 -22.88
CA ALA A 194 8.40 8.75 -22.05
C ALA A 194 8.27 7.25 -21.74
N ARG A 195 8.48 6.36 -22.74
CA ARG A 195 8.49 4.91 -22.53
C ARG A 195 9.57 4.48 -21.54
N ILE A 196 10.79 5.02 -21.66
CA ILE A 196 11.87 4.76 -20.70
C ILE A 196 11.47 5.17 -19.28
N SER A 197 10.77 6.29 -19.11
CA SER A 197 10.29 6.75 -17.80
C SER A 197 9.29 5.77 -17.18
N ILE A 198 8.32 5.29 -17.96
CA ILE A 198 7.32 4.31 -17.51
C ILE A 198 7.99 2.99 -17.10
N HIS A 199 8.86 2.44 -17.96
CA HIS A 199 9.46 1.12 -17.72
C HIS A 199 10.36 1.08 -16.48
N ARG A 200 10.81 2.23 -15.98
CA ARG A 200 11.57 2.33 -14.74
C ARG A 200 10.71 2.23 -13.48
N TRP A 201 9.39 2.30 -13.60
CA TRP A 201 8.48 2.18 -12.46
C TRP A 201 7.76 0.84 -12.47
N SER A 202 7.76 0.16 -11.32
CA SER A 202 6.94 -1.03 -11.11
C SER A 202 5.63 -0.60 -10.46
N TYR A 203 4.59 -0.38 -11.27
CA TYR A 203 3.27 0.01 -10.77
C TYR A 203 2.62 -1.10 -9.93
N ASP A 204 2.83 -2.36 -10.29
CA ASP A 204 2.33 -3.49 -9.50
C ASP A 204 2.91 -3.48 -8.08
N ARG A 205 4.22 -3.20 -7.95
CA ARG A 205 4.88 -3.08 -6.64
C ARG A 205 4.30 -1.94 -5.81
N LEU A 206 4.04 -0.78 -6.44
CA LEU A 206 3.43 0.37 -5.77
C LEU A 206 2.00 0.07 -5.32
N LEU A 207 1.16 -0.50 -6.18
CA LEU A 207 -0.21 -0.87 -5.83
C LEU A 207 -0.24 -1.93 -4.72
N THR A 208 0.71 -2.88 -4.74
CA THR A 208 0.87 -3.88 -3.67
C THR A 208 1.25 -3.22 -2.35
N ALA A 209 2.16 -2.23 -2.36
CA ALA A 209 2.51 -1.46 -1.18
C ALA A 209 1.33 -0.66 -0.62
N ILE A 210 0.49 -0.09 -1.49
CA ILE A 210 -0.73 0.61 -1.08
C ILE A 210 -1.73 -0.37 -0.45
N ARG A 211 -2.00 -1.52 -1.08
CA ARG A 211 -2.89 -2.56 -0.53
C ARG A 211 -2.42 -3.05 0.83
N ALA A 212 -1.14 -3.39 0.95
CA ALA A 212 -0.56 -3.84 2.22
C ALA A 212 -0.65 -2.78 3.33
N GLN A 213 -0.62 -1.49 2.98
CA GLN A 213 -0.76 -0.41 3.95
C GLN A 213 -2.24 -0.14 4.31
N ALA A 214 -3.15 -0.29 3.35
CA ALA A 214 -4.60 -0.20 3.60
C ALA A 214 -5.08 -1.33 4.52
N GLU A 215 -4.61 -2.56 4.29
CA GLU A 215 -4.92 -3.73 5.10
C GLU A 215 -4.46 -3.54 6.56
N LYS A 216 -3.26 -2.99 6.78
CA LYS A 216 -2.78 -2.63 8.13
C LYS A 216 -3.64 -1.58 8.84
N ALA A 217 -4.35 -0.76 8.08
CA ALA A 217 -5.24 0.28 8.58
C ALA A 217 -6.72 -0.17 8.59
N ASP A 218 -7.00 -1.44 8.32
CA ASP A 218 -8.34 -2.02 8.19
C ASP A 218 -9.24 -1.24 7.19
N MET A 219 -8.63 -0.67 6.14
CA MET A 219 -9.35 0.04 5.07
C MET A 219 -9.60 -0.88 3.89
N THR A 220 -10.78 -0.73 3.27
CA THR A 220 -11.14 -1.49 2.07
C THR A 220 -10.43 -0.92 0.84
N THR A 221 -9.97 -1.84 -0.02
CA THR A 221 -9.41 -1.48 -1.32
C THR A 221 -10.24 -2.10 -2.43
N GLU A 222 -10.59 -1.30 -3.43
CA GLU A 222 -11.31 -1.73 -4.62
C GLU A 222 -10.47 -1.48 -5.86
N THR A 223 -10.86 -2.10 -6.96
CA THR A 223 -10.20 -1.94 -8.25
C THR A 223 -11.19 -1.46 -9.29
N ALA A 224 -10.84 -0.41 -10.04
CA ALA A 224 -11.64 0.10 -11.14
C ALA A 224 -10.78 0.43 -12.36
N THR A 225 -11.41 0.53 -13.53
CA THR A 225 -10.73 0.88 -14.77
C THR A 225 -10.42 2.38 -14.81
N GLN A 226 -9.16 2.71 -15.10
CA GLN A 226 -8.75 4.11 -15.28
C GLN A 226 -9.14 4.61 -16.68
N PRO A 227 -9.73 5.81 -16.82
CA PRO A 227 -10.05 6.35 -18.14
C PRO A 227 -8.78 6.64 -18.95
N ARG A 228 -8.90 6.48 -20.27
CA ARG A 228 -7.77 6.60 -21.21
C ARG A 228 -7.29 8.04 -21.35
N GLN A 229 -8.23 8.99 -21.37
CA GLN A 229 -7.97 10.41 -21.61
C GLN A 229 -8.16 11.24 -20.33
N GLY A 230 -7.78 12.53 -20.39
CA GLY A 230 -7.88 13.46 -19.28
C GLY A 230 -6.58 13.70 -18.52
N THR A 231 -6.61 14.66 -17.61
CA THR A 231 -5.50 14.95 -16.70
C THR A 231 -5.37 13.85 -15.64
N PRO A 232 -4.19 13.61 -15.05
CA PRO A 232 -4.05 12.65 -13.96
C PRO A 232 -5.04 12.89 -12.80
N GLN A 233 -5.35 14.15 -12.51
CA GLN A 233 -6.36 14.52 -11.52
C GLN A 233 -7.76 14.03 -11.90
N HIS A 234 -8.20 14.28 -13.14
CA HIS A 234 -9.50 13.79 -13.61
C HIS A 234 -9.54 12.27 -13.64
N LYS A 235 -8.46 11.62 -14.09
CA LYS A 235 -8.35 10.16 -14.07
C LYS A 235 -8.51 9.60 -12.65
N ALA A 236 -7.89 10.21 -11.64
CA ALA A 236 -8.04 9.78 -10.26
C ALA A 236 -9.47 9.94 -9.74
N ARG A 237 -10.12 11.06 -10.07
CA ARG A 237 -11.54 11.28 -9.72
C ARG A 237 -12.43 10.23 -10.35
N ASP A 238 -12.29 10.05 -11.66
CA ASP A 238 -13.17 9.19 -12.46
C ASP A 238 -13.01 7.72 -12.08
N VAL A 239 -11.81 7.29 -11.65
CA VAL A 239 -11.58 5.94 -11.07
C VAL A 239 -12.46 5.72 -9.83
N ALA A 240 -12.53 6.69 -8.91
CA ALA A 240 -13.36 6.57 -7.70
C ALA A 240 -14.86 6.51 -8.05
N ILE A 241 -15.30 7.36 -8.99
CA ILE A 241 -16.70 7.40 -9.45
C ILE A 241 -17.06 6.08 -10.16
N ALA A 242 -16.16 5.54 -10.99
CA ALA A 242 -16.40 4.28 -11.69
C ALA A 242 -16.60 3.10 -10.73
N ALA A 243 -15.83 3.02 -9.64
CA ALA A 243 -16.01 1.99 -8.62
C ALA A 243 -17.38 2.10 -7.93
N TYR A 244 -17.82 3.32 -7.63
CA TYR A 244 -19.14 3.55 -7.02
C TYR A 244 -20.28 3.07 -7.92
N HIS A 245 -20.26 3.44 -9.21
CA HIS A 245 -21.27 2.96 -10.17
C HIS A 245 -21.23 1.44 -10.33
N PHE A 246 -20.04 0.84 -10.37
CA PHE A 246 -19.90 -0.62 -10.42
C PHE A 246 -20.55 -1.30 -9.20
N ARG A 247 -20.40 -0.72 -8.00
CA ARG A 247 -21.04 -1.22 -6.78
C ARG A 247 -22.57 -1.11 -6.85
N GLN A 248 -23.10 0.00 -7.34
CA GLN A 248 -24.54 0.18 -7.51
C GLN A 248 -25.14 -0.85 -8.47
N VAL A 249 -24.49 -1.07 -9.62
CA VAL A 249 -24.93 -2.07 -10.59
C VAL A 249 -24.87 -3.49 -10.01
N SER A 250 -23.84 -3.81 -9.21
CA SER A 250 -23.68 -5.14 -8.59
C SER A 250 -24.66 -5.40 -7.44
N SER A 251 -25.35 -4.37 -6.95
CA SER A 251 -26.31 -4.47 -5.82
C SER A 251 -27.77 -4.57 -6.28
N ASN A 252 -28.02 -4.46 -7.59
CA ASN A 252 -29.31 -4.66 -8.25
C ASN A 252 -29.35 -6.02 -8.94
#